data_AF-A0A943GLF4-F1
#
_entry.id   AF-A0A943GLF4-F1
#
_cell.length_a   1.000
_cell.length_b   1.000
_cell.length_c   1.000
_cell.angle_alpha   90.00
_cell.angle_beta   90.00
_cell.angle_gamma   90.00
#
_symmetry.space_group_name_H-M   'P 1'
#
loop_
_entity.id
_entity.type
_entity.pdbx_description
1 polymer ?
#
loop_
_entity_poly.entity_id
_entity_poly.type
_entity_poly.pdbx_seq_one_letter_code
_entity_poly.pdbx_strand_id
1 'polypeptide(L)'
;MKLLRKKSNKSRKKYIQNIGIEHYQFDVQKEMYIYKKLCGYRIKEKELIKYEKERIPSSYYQWRNNIKAKYNDYERCQLEAFIGYLELGIRENSVFDKLNSIVFSSIFATVYGILMSDFIKALSKYKDIIVVSIVAIVMGIAIVFVVVMFIGNMYIPLSNNDLEKNLYKDYQDIIKQIVDEKNN
;
A
#
# COMPACT_ATOMS: atom_id res chain seq x y z
N MET A 1 5.78 29.71 30.06
CA MET A 1 5.71 28.36 29.48
C MET A 1 5.49 28.46 27.96
N LYS A 2 6.58 28.64 27.19
CA LYS A 2 6.54 28.69 25.72
C LYS A 2 6.90 27.30 25.20
N LEU A 3 5.92 26.41 25.05
CA LEU A 3 6.13 25.21 24.23
C LEU A 3 6.06 25.65 22.76
N LEU A 4 7.23 26.01 22.24
CA LEU A 4 7.48 26.23 20.83
C LEU A 4 7.00 25.00 20.06
N ARG A 5 5.86 25.17 19.40
CA ARG A 5 5.29 24.27 18.40
C ARG A 5 6.29 24.22 17.24
N LYS A 6 7.31 23.39 17.38
CA LYS A 6 8.26 23.06 16.31
C LYS A 6 7.46 22.25 15.30
N LYS A 7 6.82 22.96 14.36
CA LYS A 7 6.01 22.39 13.28
C LYS A 7 6.99 21.66 12.36
N SER A 8 7.38 20.45 12.74
CA SER A 8 8.25 19.62 11.91
C SER A 8 7.50 19.39 10.62
N ASN A 9 8.14 19.67 9.50
CA ASN A 9 7.63 19.42 8.14
C ASN A 9 7.60 17.90 7.86
N LYS A 10 7.09 17.11 8.79
CA LYS A 10 6.88 15.67 8.65
C LYS A 10 5.57 15.49 7.89
N SER A 11 5.59 14.66 6.85
CA SER A 11 4.37 14.29 6.13
C SER A 11 3.34 13.74 7.12
N ARG A 12 2.05 14.02 6.88
CA ARG A 12 0.93 13.53 7.70
C ARG A 12 1.05 12.03 8.00
N LYS A 13 1.43 11.23 6.99
CA LYS A 13 1.69 9.79 7.12
C LYS A 13 2.74 9.47 8.19
N LYS A 14 3.85 10.20 8.23
CA LYS A 14 4.91 9.99 9.24
C LYS A 14 4.46 10.38 10.64
N TYR A 15 3.62 11.42 10.75
CA TYR A 15 3.03 11.79 12.04
C TYR A 15 2.09 10.70 12.58
N ILE A 16 1.23 10.14 11.74
CA ILE A 16 0.34 9.04 12.11
C ILE A 16 1.15 7.79 12.51
N GLN A 17 2.18 7.43 11.74
CA GLN A 17 3.06 6.31 12.11
C GLN A 17 3.76 6.52 13.46
N ASN A 18 4.18 7.75 13.75
CA ASN A 18 4.77 8.08 15.05
C ASN A 18 3.77 7.86 16.20
N ILE A 19 2.49 8.24 16.04
CA ILE A 19 1.45 7.95 17.03
C ILE A 19 1.32 6.45 17.29
N GLY A 20 1.33 5.65 16.21
CA GLY A 20 1.30 4.18 16.28
C GLY A 20 2.40 3.62 17.18
N ILE A 21 3.63 4.07 16.95
CA ILE A 21 4.81 3.62 17.70
C ILE A 21 4.76 4.11 19.16
N GLU A 22 4.50 5.40 19.36
CA GLU A 22 4.59 6.05 20.67
C GLU A 22 3.47 5.62 21.64
N HIS A 23 2.24 5.44 21.15
CA HIS A 23 1.08 5.16 22.01
C HIS A 23 0.65 3.68 22.01
N TYR A 24 0.91 2.96 20.92
CA TYR A 24 0.38 1.59 20.74
C TYR A 24 1.48 0.56 20.48
N GLN A 25 2.76 0.97 20.55
CA GLN A 25 3.92 0.15 20.20
C GLN A 25 3.75 -0.55 18.84
N PHE A 26 3.05 0.12 17.91
CA PHE A 26 2.64 -0.41 16.63
C PHE A 26 3.48 0.24 15.52
N ASP A 27 4.59 -0.41 15.17
CA ASP A 27 5.40 -0.02 14.00
C ASP A 27 4.81 -0.67 12.75
N VAL A 28 4.06 0.12 11.98
CA VAL A 28 3.42 -0.30 10.72
C VAL A 28 4.39 -1.01 9.79
N GLN A 29 5.64 -0.54 9.66
CA GLN A 29 6.59 -1.14 8.71
C GLN A 29 7.05 -2.52 9.16
N LYS A 30 7.30 -2.66 10.46
CA LYS A 30 7.69 -3.94 11.07
C LYS A 30 6.53 -4.94 11.01
N GLU A 31 5.33 -4.52 11.42
CA GLU A 31 4.16 -5.41 11.41
C GLU A 31 3.77 -5.80 9.98
N MET A 32 3.92 -4.90 9.01
CA MET A 32 3.76 -5.20 7.59
C MET A 32 4.76 -6.24 7.09
N TYR A 33 6.02 -6.16 7.50
CA TYR A 33 7.02 -7.16 7.12
C TYR A 33 6.65 -8.56 7.63
N ILE A 34 6.22 -8.66 8.90
CA ILE A 34 5.77 -9.91 9.50
C ILE A 34 4.52 -10.43 8.77
N TYR A 35 3.55 -9.57 8.51
CA TYR A 35 2.32 -9.94 7.83
C TYR A 35 2.55 -10.41 6.39
N LYS A 36 3.42 -9.74 5.63
CA LYS A 36 3.86 -10.19 4.29
C LYS A 36 4.43 -11.60 4.32
N LYS A 37 5.30 -11.90 5.29
CA LYS A 37 5.86 -13.26 5.47
C LYS A 37 4.76 -14.28 5.70
N LEU A 38 3.82 -13.99 6.61
CA LEU A 38 2.72 -14.89 6.98
C LEU A 38 1.76 -15.15 5.80
N CYS A 39 1.49 -14.12 5.00
CA CYS A 39 0.62 -14.22 3.83
C CYS A 39 1.33 -14.73 2.57
N GLY A 40 2.62 -15.08 2.65
CA GLY A 40 3.38 -15.61 1.51
C GLY A 40 3.72 -14.58 0.42
N TYR A 41 3.68 -13.28 0.74
CA TYR A 41 4.03 -12.22 -0.21
C TYR A 41 5.54 -12.15 -0.44
N ARG A 42 5.92 -11.76 -1.66
CA ARG A 42 7.33 -11.48 -1.99
C ARG A 42 7.81 -10.25 -1.22
N ILE A 43 8.97 -10.39 -0.59
CA ILE A 43 9.58 -9.33 0.22
C ILE A 43 10.76 -8.73 -0.51
N LYS A 44 10.93 -7.42 -0.39
CA LYS A 44 12.06 -6.71 -1.00
C LYS A 44 13.35 -7.02 -0.23
N GLU A 45 14.46 -7.14 -0.93
CA GLU A 45 15.78 -7.42 -0.33
C GLU A 45 16.15 -6.41 0.78
N LYS A 46 15.85 -5.12 0.56
CA LYS A 46 16.04 -4.08 1.58
C LYS A 46 15.23 -4.31 2.86
N GLU A 47 14.02 -4.87 2.74
CA GLU A 47 13.17 -5.21 3.90
C GLU A 47 13.73 -6.46 4.62
N LEU A 48 14.21 -7.45 3.87
CA LEU A 48 14.88 -8.65 4.41
C LEU A 48 16.09 -8.27 5.27
N ILE A 49 16.98 -7.43 4.75
CA ILE A 49 18.18 -6.98 5.48
C ILE A 49 17.78 -6.18 6.74
N LYS A 50 16.79 -5.30 6.63
CA LYS A 50 16.36 -4.44 7.75
C LYS A 50 15.75 -5.25 8.91
N TYR A 51 15.03 -6.32 8.61
CA TYR A 51 14.28 -7.11 9.59
C TYR A 51 14.78 -8.55 9.72
N GLU A 52 16.04 -8.81 9.37
CA GLU A 52 16.65 -10.15 9.40
C GLU A 52 16.59 -10.81 10.79
N LYS A 53 16.76 -10.00 11.84
CA LYS A 53 16.75 -10.45 13.24
C LYS A 53 15.35 -10.51 13.85
N GLU A 54 14.32 -10.12 13.11
CA GLU A 54 12.98 -10.06 13.65
C GLU A 54 12.42 -11.48 13.84
N ARG A 55 11.88 -11.76 15.03
CA ARG A 55 11.31 -13.07 15.32
C ARG A 55 9.93 -13.18 14.67
N ILE A 56 9.91 -13.77 13.48
CA ILE A 56 8.67 -14.01 12.74
C ILE A 56 7.93 -15.21 13.36
N PRO A 57 6.63 -15.08 13.70
CA PRO A 57 5.81 -16.20 14.13
C PRO A 57 5.72 -17.28 13.04
N SER A 58 5.65 -18.55 13.42
CA SER A 58 5.60 -19.66 12.47
C SER A 58 4.23 -19.81 11.79
N SER A 59 3.18 -19.19 12.33
CA SER A 59 1.82 -19.25 11.78
C SER A 59 1.02 -17.99 12.09
N TYR A 60 -0.03 -17.77 11.30
CA TYR A 60 -1.00 -16.70 11.54
C TYR A 60 -1.66 -16.82 12.93
N TYR A 61 -1.94 -18.05 13.37
CA TYR A 61 -2.48 -18.31 14.70
C TYR A 61 -1.52 -17.84 15.81
N GLN A 62 -0.23 -18.15 15.69
CA GLN A 62 0.77 -17.71 16.66
C GLN A 62 0.93 -16.18 16.63
N TRP A 63 0.92 -15.57 15.45
CA TRP A 63 0.94 -14.11 15.30
C TRP A 63 -0.25 -13.44 16.00
N ARG A 64 -1.47 -13.95 15.76
CA ARG A 64 -2.68 -13.46 16.43
C ARG A 64 -2.59 -13.58 17.95
N ASN A 65 -2.11 -14.71 18.46
CA ASN A 65 -1.95 -14.91 19.90
C ASN A 65 -0.88 -13.99 20.50
N ASN A 66 0.21 -13.71 19.77
CA ASN A 66 1.22 -12.75 20.20
C ASN A 66 0.64 -11.33 20.31
N ILE A 67 -0.21 -10.92 19.36
CA ILE A 67 -0.92 -9.64 19.42
C ILE A 67 -1.84 -9.60 20.65
N LYS A 68 -2.64 -10.66 20.85
CA LYS A 68 -3.50 -10.76 22.04
C LYS A 68 -2.71 -10.61 23.32
N ALA A 69 -1.61 -11.36 23.47
CA ALA A 69 -0.74 -11.28 24.63
C ALA A 69 -0.15 -9.87 24.82
N LYS A 70 0.30 -9.22 23.73
CA LYS A 70 0.88 -7.87 23.74
C LYS A 70 -0.08 -6.80 24.26
N TYR A 71 -1.36 -6.92 23.93
CA TYR A 71 -2.38 -5.92 24.28
C TYR A 71 -3.33 -6.37 25.41
N ASN A 72 -3.08 -7.52 26.03
CA ASN A 72 -3.93 -8.04 27.09
C ASN A 72 -3.99 -7.12 28.31
N ASP A 73 -2.89 -6.44 28.62
CA ASP A 73 -2.79 -5.58 29.79
C ASP A 73 -3.31 -4.16 29.54
N TYR A 74 -3.70 -3.84 28.30
CA TYR A 74 -4.25 -2.52 27.98
C TYR A 74 -5.64 -2.36 28.63
N GLU A 75 -5.90 -1.14 29.09
CA GLU A 75 -7.22 -0.73 29.56
C GLU A 75 -8.19 -0.60 28.39
N ARG A 76 -9.49 -0.72 28.67
CA ARG A 76 -10.53 -0.63 27.65
C ARG A 76 -10.45 0.66 26.83
N CYS A 77 -10.28 1.82 27.49
CA CYS A 77 -10.15 3.09 26.79
C CYS A 77 -8.92 3.14 25.87
N GLN A 78 -7.83 2.46 26.23
CA GLN A 78 -6.63 2.37 25.38
C GLN A 78 -6.88 1.48 24.16
N LEU A 79 -7.58 0.36 24.33
CA LEU A 79 -7.97 -0.55 23.24
C LEU A 79 -8.94 0.14 22.26
N GLU A 80 -9.95 0.85 22.77
CA GLU A 80 -10.89 1.61 21.95
C GLU A 80 -10.20 2.74 21.17
N ALA A 81 -9.27 3.46 21.81
CA ALA A 81 -8.45 4.46 21.12
C ALA A 81 -7.57 3.83 20.04
N PHE A 82 -7.01 2.64 20.29
CA PHE A 82 -6.21 1.92 19.30
C PHE A 82 -7.05 1.46 18.10
N ILE A 83 -8.27 0.96 18.34
CA ILE A 83 -9.24 0.65 17.27
C ILE A 83 -9.47 1.88 16.39
N GLY A 84 -9.66 3.05 16.99
CA GLY A 84 -9.80 4.31 16.26
C GLY A 84 -8.56 4.67 15.43
N TYR A 85 -7.36 4.45 15.98
CA TYR A 85 -6.11 4.61 15.24
C TYR A 85 -6.02 3.68 14.02
N LEU A 86 -6.38 2.39 14.18
CA LEU A 86 -6.37 1.42 13.08
C LEU A 86 -7.38 1.80 11.99
N GLU A 87 -8.55 2.33 12.37
CA GLU A 87 -9.55 2.82 11.43
C GLU A 87 -9.04 4.01 10.59
N LEU A 88 -8.28 4.93 11.21
CA LEU A 88 -7.63 6.01 10.47
C LEU A 88 -6.66 5.47 9.40
N GLY A 89 -5.91 4.42 9.71
CA GLY A 89 -5.03 3.73 8.75
C GLY A 89 -5.80 3.14 7.57
N ILE A 90 -6.94 2.49 7.83
CA ILE A 90 -7.84 1.94 6.80
C ILE A 90 -8.37 3.06 5.88
N ARG A 91 -8.82 4.17 6.47
CA ARG A 91 -9.38 5.31 5.71
C ARG A 91 -8.32 5.97 4.83
N GLU A 92 -7.10 6.17 5.34
CA GLU A 92 -6.02 6.78 4.56
C GLU A 92 -5.67 5.95 3.31
N ASN A 93 -5.52 4.63 3.45
CA ASN A 93 -5.27 3.74 2.31
C ASN A 93 -6.39 3.80 1.26
N SER A 94 -7.65 3.81 1.69
CA SER A 94 -8.80 3.87 0.77
C SER A 94 -8.86 5.15 -0.08
N VAL A 95 -8.38 6.27 0.46
CA VAL A 95 -8.34 7.56 -0.26
C VAL A 95 -7.19 7.56 -1.27
N PHE A 96 -6.04 7.03 -0.89
CA PHE A 96 -4.89 6.89 -1.80
C PHE A 96 -5.21 5.98 -2.99
N ASP A 97 -5.92 4.87 -2.79
CA ASP A 97 -6.33 3.96 -3.87
C ASP A 97 -7.25 4.64 -4.90
N LYS A 98 -8.22 5.42 -4.41
CA LYS A 98 -9.15 6.15 -5.27
C LYS A 98 -8.44 7.25 -6.04
N LEU A 99 -7.59 8.04 -5.39
CA LEU A 99 -6.86 9.12 -6.05
C LEU A 99 -5.85 8.58 -7.07
N ASN A 100 -5.11 7.51 -6.73
CA ASN A 100 -4.18 6.90 -7.66
C ASN A 100 -4.92 6.36 -8.88
N SER A 101 -5.99 5.60 -8.72
CA SER A 101 -6.72 5.04 -9.88
C SER A 101 -7.26 6.14 -10.82
N ILE A 102 -7.79 7.24 -10.28
CA ILE A 102 -8.28 8.38 -11.09
C ILE A 102 -7.13 9.09 -11.81
N VAL A 103 -6.07 9.45 -11.09
CA VAL A 103 -4.94 10.19 -11.68
C VAL A 103 -4.22 9.35 -12.73
N PHE A 104 -3.95 8.08 -12.45
CA PHE A 104 -3.29 7.18 -13.40
C PHE A 104 -4.15 6.89 -14.62
N SER A 105 -5.47 6.68 -14.46
CA SER A 105 -6.36 6.46 -15.62
C SER A 105 -6.39 7.69 -16.54
N SER A 106 -6.37 8.90 -15.97
CA SER A 106 -6.36 10.15 -16.72
C SER A 106 -5.04 10.36 -17.48
N ILE A 107 -3.91 10.06 -16.84
CA ILE A 107 -2.59 10.11 -17.50
C ILE A 107 -2.52 9.08 -18.62
N PHE A 108 -2.99 7.85 -18.39
CA PHE A 108 -3.00 6.79 -19.39
C PHE A 108 -3.85 7.16 -20.61
N ALA A 109 -5.08 7.63 -20.40
CA ALA A 109 -5.96 8.05 -21.48
C ALA A 109 -5.32 9.16 -22.33
N THR A 110 -4.64 10.11 -21.68
CA THR A 110 -3.96 11.21 -22.37
C THR A 110 -2.79 10.71 -23.21
N VAL A 111 -1.90 9.90 -22.62
CA VAL A 111 -0.74 9.32 -23.32
C VAL A 111 -1.19 8.44 -24.47
N TYR A 112 -2.21 7.60 -24.25
CA TYR A 112 -2.80 6.75 -25.28
C TYR A 112 -3.37 7.58 -26.44
N GLY A 113 -4.12 8.65 -26.13
CA GLY A 113 -4.67 9.55 -27.14
C GLY A 113 -3.61 10.21 -28.01
N ILE A 114 -2.51 10.68 -27.40
CA ILE A 114 -1.38 11.28 -28.12
C ILE A 114 -0.74 10.24 -29.05
N LEU A 115 -0.40 9.06 -28.53
CA LEU A 115 0.22 7.98 -29.30
C LEU A 115 -0.64 7.53 -30.48
N MET A 116 -1.96 7.41 -30.29
CA MET A 116 -2.89 7.04 -31.37
C MET A 116 -3.03 8.17 -32.40
N SER A 117 -3.02 9.42 -31.97
CA SER A 117 -3.09 10.56 -32.90
C SER A 117 -1.85 10.66 -33.79
N ASP A 118 -0.67 10.42 -33.21
CA ASP A 118 0.60 10.44 -33.94
C ASP A 118 0.74 9.21 -34.84
N PHE A 119 0.19 8.06 -34.42
CA PHE A 119 0.11 6.86 -35.24
C PHE A 119 -0.70 7.09 -36.52
N ILE A 120 -1.90 7.65 -36.40
CA ILE A 120 -2.78 7.92 -37.55
C ILE A 120 -2.11 8.91 -38.52
N LYS A 121 -1.42 9.93 -38.00
CA LYS A 121 -0.66 10.89 -38.82
C LYS A 121 0.55 10.26 -39.51
N ALA A 122 1.25 9.36 -38.83
CA ALA A 122 2.39 8.66 -39.42
C ALA A 122 1.94 7.74 -40.56
N LEU A 123 0.87 6.98 -40.36
CA LEU A 123 0.28 6.11 -41.39
C LEU A 123 -0.20 6.90 -42.61
N SER A 124 -0.82 8.07 -42.41
CA SER A 124 -1.36 8.87 -43.52
C SER A 124 -0.27 9.56 -44.36
N LYS A 125 0.96 9.66 -43.85
CA LYS A 125 2.08 10.34 -44.53
C LYS A 125 2.82 9.43 -45.53
N TYR A 126 2.81 8.12 -45.32
CA TYR A 126 3.54 7.17 -46.16
C TYR A 126 2.60 6.40 -47.09
N LYS A 127 2.94 6.32 -48.37
CA LYS A 127 2.22 5.51 -49.36
C LYS A 127 2.84 4.12 -49.57
N ASP A 128 4.12 3.96 -49.22
CA ASP A 128 4.82 2.68 -49.34
C ASP A 128 4.34 1.68 -48.29
N ILE A 129 3.75 0.58 -48.77
CA ILE A 129 3.20 -0.50 -47.95
C ILE A 129 4.25 -1.10 -47.01
N ILE A 130 5.51 -1.19 -47.45
CA ILE A 130 6.61 -1.73 -46.63
C ILE A 130 6.90 -0.80 -45.44
N VAL A 131 7.00 0.51 -45.68
CA VAL A 131 7.25 1.51 -44.64
C VAL A 131 6.08 1.57 -43.66
N VAL A 132 4.85 1.56 -44.17
CA VAL A 132 3.62 1.51 -43.38
C VAL A 132 3.61 0.29 -42.45
N SER A 133 3.97 -0.88 -42.98
CA SER A 133 4.02 -2.13 -42.21
C SER A 133 5.06 -2.08 -41.08
N ILE A 134 6.25 -1.53 -41.35
CA ILE A 134 7.31 -1.37 -40.34
C ILE A 134 6.86 -0.42 -39.22
N VAL A 135 6.28 0.73 -39.57
CA VAL A 135 5.77 1.71 -38.60
C VAL A 135 4.68 1.09 -37.72
N ALA A 136 3.78 0.30 -38.32
CA ALA A 136 2.73 -0.40 -37.57
C ALA A 136 3.29 -1.41 -36.56
N ILE A 137 4.31 -2.19 -36.93
CA ILE A 137 4.94 -3.17 -36.04
C ILE A 137 5.64 -2.47 -34.86
N VAL A 138 6.45 -1.43 -35.13
CA VAL A 138 7.17 -0.69 -34.08
C VAL A 138 6.19 -0.06 -33.08
N MET A 139 5.10 0.51 -33.57
CA MET A 139 4.07 1.09 -32.72
C MET A 139 3.28 0.03 -31.93
N GLY A 140 3.00 -1.13 -32.53
CA GLY A 140 2.40 -2.26 -31.81
C GLY A 140 3.25 -2.69 -30.61
N ILE A 141 4.56 -2.79 -30.79
CA ILE A 141 5.50 -3.11 -29.71
C ILE A 141 5.50 -2.01 -28.64
N ALA A 142 5.50 -0.73 -29.04
CA ALA A 142 5.44 0.39 -28.10
C ALA A 142 4.16 0.37 -27.26
N ILE A 143 3.00 0.07 -27.86
CA ILE A 143 1.71 -0.04 -27.16
C ILE A 143 1.76 -1.18 -26.15
N VAL A 144 2.23 -2.37 -26.54
CA VAL A 144 2.36 -3.52 -25.63
C VAL A 144 3.26 -3.17 -24.44
N PHE A 145 4.39 -2.50 -24.69
CA PHE A 145 5.30 -2.07 -23.64
C PHE A 145 4.64 -1.09 -22.66
N VAL A 146 3.91 -0.09 -23.16
CA VAL A 146 3.15 0.87 -22.34
C VAL A 146 2.08 0.17 -21.49
N VAL A 147 1.36 -0.81 -22.07
CA VAL A 147 0.35 -1.59 -21.34
C VAL A 147 1.00 -2.42 -20.22
N VAL A 148 2.11 -3.10 -20.49
CA VAL A 148 2.83 -3.89 -19.47
C VAL A 148 3.35 -2.98 -18.36
N MET A 149 3.93 -1.84 -18.69
CA MET A 149 4.34 -0.84 -17.69
C MET A 149 3.16 -0.35 -16.85
N PHE A 150 2.01 -0.12 -17.48
CA PHE A 150 0.80 0.33 -16.79
C PHE A 150 0.27 -0.72 -15.81
N ILE A 151 0.20 -1.99 -16.24
CA ILE A 151 -0.19 -3.11 -15.37
C ILE A 151 0.76 -3.20 -14.17
N GLY A 152 2.08 -3.15 -14.39
CA GLY A 152 3.06 -3.17 -13.30
C GLY A 152 2.90 -2.00 -12.34
N ASN A 153 2.75 -0.78 -12.86
CA ASN A 153 2.63 0.43 -12.04
C ASN A 153 1.28 0.58 -11.34
N MET A 154 0.21 -0.08 -11.79
CA MET A 154 -1.10 -0.06 -11.15
C MET A 154 -1.29 -1.24 -10.18
N TYR A 155 -0.99 -2.45 -10.64
CA TYR A 155 -1.28 -3.67 -9.90
C TYR A 155 -0.41 -3.81 -8.64
N ILE A 156 0.88 -3.47 -8.73
CA ILE A 156 1.81 -3.57 -7.60
C ILE A 156 1.43 -2.64 -6.44
N PRO A 157 1.16 -1.34 -6.64
CA PRO A 157 0.73 -0.48 -5.53
C PRO A 157 -0.66 -0.81 -5.01
N LEU A 158 -1.63 -1.15 -5.88
CA LEU A 158 -2.97 -1.57 -5.44
C LEU A 158 -2.91 -2.82 -4.55
N SER A 159 -2.15 -3.84 -4.96
CA SER A 159 -1.97 -5.06 -4.17
C SER A 159 -1.29 -4.78 -2.81
N ASN A 160 -0.31 -3.87 -2.76
CA ASN A 160 0.33 -3.50 -1.50
C ASN A 160 -0.60 -2.70 -0.57
N ASN A 161 -1.44 -1.83 -1.12
CA ASN A 161 -2.39 -1.03 -0.33
C ASN A 161 -3.52 -1.90 0.22
N ASP A 162 -4.00 -2.87 -0.56
CA ASP A 162 -4.95 -3.88 -0.08
C ASP A 162 -4.35 -4.71 1.06
N LEU A 163 -3.06 -5.07 0.95
CA LEU A 163 -2.36 -5.78 2.03
C LEU A 163 -2.24 -4.93 3.30
N GLU A 164 -1.92 -3.64 3.18
CA GLU A 164 -1.87 -2.72 4.32
C GLU A 164 -3.23 -2.55 4.98
N LYS A 165 -4.29 -2.44 4.17
CA LYS A 165 -5.66 -2.39 4.67
C LYS A 165 -6.06 -3.68 5.40
N ASN A 166 -5.68 -4.85 4.89
CA ASN A 166 -5.98 -6.14 5.52
C ASN A 166 -5.25 -6.29 6.85
N LEU A 167 -3.97 -5.88 6.93
CA LEU A 167 -3.24 -5.82 8.19
C LEU A 167 -4.00 -5.01 9.25
N TYR A 168 -4.43 -3.78 8.91
CA TYR A 168 -5.16 -2.95 9.88
C TYR A 168 -6.48 -3.57 10.31
N LYS A 169 -7.21 -4.21 9.40
CA LYS A 169 -8.48 -4.90 9.71
C LYS A 169 -8.26 -6.09 10.64
N ASP A 170 -7.29 -6.93 10.34
CA ASP A 170 -6.98 -8.10 11.17
C ASP A 170 -6.58 -7.67 12.59
N TYR A 171 -5.74 -6.63 12.71
CA TYR A 171 -5.46 -6.03 14.02
C TYR A 171 -6.73 -5.53 14.70
N GLN A 172 -7.59 -4.81 13.98
CA GLN A 172 -8.82 -4.26 14.54
C GLN A 172 -9.72 -5.35 15.10
N ASP A 173 -9.87 -6.47 14.38
CA ASP A 173 -10.69 -7.60 14.81
C ASP A 173 -10.08 -8.32 16.01
N ILE A 174 -8.76 -8.47 16.05
CA ILE A 174 -8.06 -9.03 17.22
C ILE A 174 -8.25 -8.14 18.45
N ILE A 175 -8.09 -6.82 18.32
CA ILE A 175 -8.25 -5.89 19.44
C ILE A 175 -9.70 -5.83 19.92
N LYS A 176 -10.69 -5.87 19.02
CA LYS A 176 -12.12 -5.99 19.39
C LYS A 176 -12.39 -7.24 20.20
N GLN A 177 -11.83 -8.38 19.80
CA GLN A 177 -11.97 -9.62 20.57
C GLN A 177 -11.41 -9.50 21.99
N ILE A 178 -10.30 -8.78 22.20
CA ILE A 178 -9.75 -8.52 23.55
C ILE A 178 -10.72 -7.64 24.36
N VAL A 179 -11.34 -6.64 23.73
CA VAL A 179 -12.35 -5.79 24.39
C VAL A 179 -13.58 -6.62 24.79
N ASP A 180 -14.07 -7.48 23.90
CA ASP A 180 -15.22 -8.36 24.15
C ASP A 180 -14.91 -9.37 25.26
N GLU A 181 -13.71 -9.95 25.27
CA GLU A 181 -13.23 -10.86 26.31
C GLU A 181 -13.11 -10.20 27.69
N LYS A 182 -12.88 -8.87 27.75
CA LYS A 182 -12.84 -8.10 29.00
C LYS A 182 -14.22 -7.62 29.50
N ASN A 183 -15.23 -7.68 28.64
CA ASN A 183 -16.61 -7.28 28.99
C ASN A 183 -17.46 -8.46 29.50
N ASN A 184 -16.98 -9.70 29.31
CA ASN A 184 -17.54 -10.93 29.87
C ASN A 184 -16.84 -11.29 31.17
#